data_AF-A0A2H6FJQ9-F1
#
_entry.id   AF-A0A2H6FJQ9-F1
#
_cell.length_a   1.000
_cell.length_b   1.000
_cell.length_c   1.000
_cell.angle_alpha   90.00
_cell.angle_beta   90.00
_cell.angle_gamma   90.00
#
_symmetry.space_group_name_H-M   'P 1'
#
loop_
_entity.id
_entity.type
_entity.pdbx_description
1 polymer ?
#
loop_
_entity_poly.entity_id
_entity_poly.type
_entity_poly.pdbx_seq_one_letter_code
_entity_poly.pdbx_strand_id
1 'polypeptide(L)' 'MDGKSLDIKQDKLEKLKELFPEVFTEGKVDWEKLKATLGEDINFSNERYVLNWAGKSDAFRALQTPTTATLVPDREE' A
#
# COMPACT_ATOMS: atom_id res chain seq x y z
N MET A 1 -23.76 -10.12 -28.80
CA MET A 1 -22.81 -10.36 -27.69
C MET A 1 -21.43 -10.16 -28.26
N ASP A 2 -20.74 -9.08 -27.90
CA ASP A 2 -19.36 -8.85 -28.30
C ASP A 2 -18.51 -10.02 -27.77
N GLY A 3 -18.14 -10.96 -28.64
CA GLY A 3 -17.39 -12.19 -28.31
C GLY A 3 -15.95 -11.94 -27.87
N LYS A 4 -15.74 -10.93 -27.03
CA LYS A 4 -14.45 -10.61 -26.43
C LYS A 4 -14.23 -11.54 -25.25
N SER A 5 -13.09 -12.23 -25.28
CA SER A 5 -12.60 -13.01 -24.16
C SER A 5 -12.37 -12.11 -22.94
N LEU A 6 -12.39 -12.70 -21.74
CA LEU A 6 -12.12 -12.00 -20.48
C LEU A 6 -10.79 -11.26 -20.55
N ASP A 7 -10.80 -9.97 -20.19
CA ASP A 7 -9.57 -9.21 -20.02
C ASP A 7 -8.91 -9.60 -18.69
N ILE A 8 -8.11 -10.65 -18.76
CA ILE A 8 -7.37 -11.20 -17.61
C ILE A 8 -6.44 -10.14 -16.99
N LYS A 9 -5.96 -9.16 -17.77
CA LYS A 9 -5.10 -8.10 -17.22
C LYS A 9 -5.93 -7.14 -16.37
N GLN A 10 -7.10 -6.74 -16.86
CA GLN A 10 -7.98 -5.84 -16.13
C GLN A 10 -8.49 -6.48 -14.83
N ASP A 11 -8.92 -7.74 -14.88
CA ASP A 11 -9.34 -8.49 -13.68
C ASP A 11 -8.22 -8.58 -12.63
N LYS A 12 -6.97 -8.80 -13.06
CA LYS A 12 -5.80 -8.81 -12.16
C LYS A 12 -5.51 -7.44 -11.55
N LEU A 13 -5.67 -6.36 -12.32
CA LEU A 13 -5.48 -4.99 -11.83
C LEU A 13 -6.56 -4.60 -10.82
N GLU A 14 -7.81 -5.01 -11.03
CA GLU A 14 -8.91 -4.79 -10.09
C GLU A 14 -8.64 -5.50 -8.77
N LYS A 15 -8.27 -6.79 -8.81
CA LYS A 15 -7.88 -7.54 -7.59
C LYS A 15 -6.70 -6.92 -6.86
N LEU A 16 -5.69 -6.44 -7.60
CA LEU A 16 -4.55 -5.76 -6.98
C LEU A 16 -4.99 -4.47 -6.27
N LYS A 17 -5.93 -3.73 -6.86
CA LYS A 17 -6.47 -2.49 -6.30
C LYS A 17 -7.34 -2.73 -5.07
N GLU A 18 -8.06 -3.84 -5.02
CA GLU A 18 -8.81 -4.26 -3.81
C GLU A 18 -7.87 -4.59 -2.64
N LEU A 19 -6.74 -5.23 -2.91
CA LEU A 19 -5.79 -5.66 -1.88
C LEU A 19 -4.86 -4.52 -1.42
N PHE A 20 -4.36 -3.72 -2.34
CA PHE A 20 -3.34 -2.69 -2.09
C PHE A 20 -3.70 -1.37 -2.81
N PRO A 21 -4.76 -0.68 -2.38
CA PRO A 21 -5.19 0.57 -3.01
C PRO A 21 -4.11 1.66 -2.97
N GLU A 22 -3.25 1.67 -1.95
CA GLU A 22 -2.17 2.64 -1.76
C GLU A 22 -1.07 2.57 -2.83
N VAL A 23 -0.98 1.44 -3.55
CA VAL A 23 -0.01 1.21 -4.62
C VAL A 23 -0.42 1.90 -5.93
N PHE A 24 -1.65 2.42 -6.04
CA PHE A 24 -2.10 3.08 -7.25
C PHE A 24 -1.95 4.60 -7.15
N THR A 25 -1.25 5.20 -8.12
CA THR A 25 -1.09 6.65 -8.27
C THR A 25 -1.61 7.04 -9.66
N GLU A 26 -2.53 8.01 -9.75
CA GLU A 26 -3.12 8.49 -11.02
C GLU A 26 -3.68 7.36 -11.93
N GLY A 27 -4.22 6.30 -11.34
CA GLY A 27 -4.78 5.16 -12.08
C GLY A 27 -3.74 4.20 -12.66
N LYS A 28 -2.46 4.33 -12.29
CA LYS A 28 -1.39 3.40 -12.63
C LYS A 28 -0.78 2.79 -11.38
N VAL A 29 -0.18 1.61 -11.54
CA VAL A 29 0.58 0.94 -10.46
C VAL A 29 1.89 1.68 -10.25
N ASP A 30 2.11 2.12 -9.04
CA ASP A 30 3.35 2.72 -8.55
C ASP A 30 4.26 1.60 -8.03
N TRP A 31 5.32 1.31 -8.79
CA TRP A 31 6.22 0.19 -8.49
C TRP A 31 7.04 0.40 -7.23
N GLU A 32 7.33 1.65 -6.86
CA GLU A 32 8.04 1.93 -5.61
C GLU A 32 7.10 1.65 -4.44
N LYS A 33 5.85 2.15 -4.48
CA LYS A 33 4.87 1.83 -3.43
C LYS A 33 4.56 0.34 -3.34
N LEU A 34 4.44 -0.37 -4.46
CA LEU A 34 4.21 -1.82 -4.46
C LEU A 34 5.30 -2.56 -3.69
N LYS A 35 6.56 -2.28 -4.03
CA LYS A 35 7.71 -2.89 -3.36
C LYS A 35 7.74 -2.55 -1.87
N ALA A 36 7.36 -1.32 -1.50
CA ALA A 36 7.37 -0.89 -0.10
C ALA A 36 6.24 -1.56 0.70
N THR A 37 5.06 -1.72 0.10
CA THR A 37 3.95 -2.49 0.65
C THR A 37 4.32 -3.96 0.84
N LEU A 38 5.13 -4.52 -0.06
CA LEU A 38 5.66 -5.89 0.05
C LEU A 38 6.84 -6.02 1.03
N GLY A 39 7.25 -4.94 1.70
CA GLY A 39 8.28 -4.95 2.73
C GLY A 39 9.72 -4.84 2.21
N GLU A 40 9.93 -4.49 0.95
CA GLU A 40 11.27 -4.14 0.45
C GLU A 40 11.69 -2.77 1.01
N ASP A 41 12.97 -2.64 1.40
CA ASP A 41 13.53 -1.38 1.89
C ASP A 41 13.88 -0.48 0.69
N ILE A 42 13.06 0.55 0.43
CA ILE A 42 13.19 1.42 -0.73
C ILE A 42 13.59 2.82 -0.29
N ASN A 43 14.67 3.31 -0.89
CA ASN A 43 15.02 4.72 -0.85
C ASN A 43 14.23 5.48 -1.91
N PHE A 44 13.19 6.20 -1.49
CA PHE A 44 12.45 7.19 -2.30
C PHE A 44 13.33 8.42 -2.58
N SER A 45 14.42 8.22 -3.31
CA SER A 45 15.44 9.25 -3.53
C SER A 45 15.12 10.18 -4.71
N ASN A 46 14.08 9.88 -5.51
CA ASN A 46 13.97 10.48 -6.84
C ASN A 46 12.57 10.95 -7.28
N GLU A 47 11.59 11.04 -6.39
CA GLU A 47 10.27 11.58 -6.75
C GLU A 47 10.20 13.12 -6.57
N ARG A 48 9.77 13.81 -7.63
CA ARG A 48 9.85 15.27 -7.80
C ARG A 48 8.98 16.07 -6.81
N TYR A 49 7.98 15.43 -6.19
CA TYR A 49 7.08 16.01 -5.20
C TYR A 49 6.70 14.97 -4.15
N VAL A 50 7.60 14.73 -3.20
CA VAL A 50 7.31 13.88 -2.05
C VAL A 50 7.61 14.63 -0.77
N LEU A 51 6.66 14.62 0.16
CA LEU A 51 6.94 15.00 1.53
C LEU A 51 7.87 13.92 2.11
N ASN A 52 9.15 14.25 2.20
CA ASN A 52 10.18 13.42 2.81
C ASN A 52 10.57 14.05 4.15
N TRP A 53 10.53 13.24 5.21
CA TRP A 53 10.93 13.62 6.56
C TRP A 53 11.70 12.47 7.21
N ALA A 54 12.54 12.79 8.19
CA ALA A 54 13.30 11.79 8.93
C ALA A 54 12.34 10.81 9.63
N GLY A 55 12.57 9.50 9.47
CA GLY A 55 11.73 8.46 10.07
C GLY A 55 10.42 8.14 9.32
N LYS A 56 10.20 8.71 8.12
CA LYS A 56 9.04 8.36 7.28
C LYS A 56 8.96 6.85 7.03
N SER A 57 10.06 6.22 6.61
CA SER A 57 10.11 4.78 6.35
C SER A 57 9.86 3.96 7.62
N ASP A 58 10.39 4.40 8.76
CA ASP A 58 10.17 3.73 10.06
C ASP A 58 8.69 3.80 10.48
N ALA A 59 8.01 4.93 10.21
CA ALA A 59 6.58 5.07 10.47
C ALA A 59 5.73 4.10 9.63
N PHE A 60 6.06 3.92 8.34
CA PHE A 60 5.39 2.92 7.50
C PHE A 60 5.65 1.49 7.97
N ARG A 61 6.87 1.18 8.38
CA ARG A 61 7.23 -0.13 8.95
C ARG A 61 6.46 -0.41 10.25
N ALA A 62 6.33 0.59 11.12
CA ALA A 62 5.56 0.47 12.36
C ALA A 62 4.06 0.22 12.09
N LEU A 63 3.48 0.91 11.10
CA LEU A 63 2.08 0.71 10.67
C LEU A 63 1.79 -0.71 10.19
N GLN A 64 2.75 -1.34 9.50
CA GLN A 64 2.61 -2.71 9.00
C GLN A 64 2.91 -3.78 10.07
N THR A 65 3.48 -3.38 11.21
CA THR A 65 3.89 -4.33 12.25
C THR A 65 2.66 -4.80 13.04
N PRO A 66 2.34 -6.10 13.06
CA PRO A 66 1.25 -6.62 13.87
C PRO A 66 1.57 -6.44 15.37
N THR A 67 0.57 -6.01 16.15
CA THR A 67 0.69 -5.86 17.60
C THR A 67 0.06 -7.04 18.33
N THR A 68 0.65 -7.41 19.46
CA THR A 68 0.07 -8.39 20.42
C THR A 68 -0.60 -7.70 21.60
N ALA A 69 -0.66 -6.36 21.61
CA ALA A 69 -1.30 -5.61 22.67
C ALA A 69 -2.83 -5.75 22.62
N THR A 70 -3.44 -5.89 23.80
CA THR A 70 -4.90 -5.98 23.97
C THR A 70 -5.37 -4.77 24.77
N LEU A 71 -6.43 -4.11 24.30
CA LEU A 71 -7.06 -3.03 25.05
C LEU A 71 -7.72 -3.57 26.31
N VAL A 72 -7.62 -2.82 27.41
CA VAL A 72 -8.33 -3.11 28.66
C VAL A 72 -9.53 -2.18 28.75
N PRO A 73 -10.74 -2.70 29.03
CA PRO A 73 -11.91 -1.86 29.17
C PRO A 73 -11.76 -0.91 30.36
N ASP A 74 -12.00 0.38 30.10
CA ASP A 74 -12.20 1.35 31.17
C ASP A 74 -13.58 1.13 31.78
N ARG A 75 -13.65 0.96 33.09
CA ARG A 75 -14.89 0.63 33.82
C ARG A 75 -15.53 1.86 34.46
N GLU A 76 -14.81 2.99 34.48
CA GLU A 76 -15.26 4.22 35.14
C GLU A 76 -15.82 5.27 34.16
N GLU A 77 -15.95 4.92 32.87
CA GLU A 77 -16.57 5.75 31.84
C GLU A 77 -17.97 5.25 31.42
#